data_AF-A0A327ZBA6-F1
#
_entry.id   AF-A0A327ZBA6-F1
#
_cell.length_a   1.000
_cell.length_b   1.000
_cell.length_c   1.000
_cell.angle_alpha   90.00
_cell.angle_beta   90.00
_cell.angle_gamma   90.00
#
_symmetry.space_group_name_H-M   'P 1'
#
loop_
_entity.id
_entity.type
_entity.pdbx_description
1 polymer ?
#
loop_
_entity_poly.entity_id
_entity_poly.type
_entity_poly.pdbx_seq_one_letter_code
_entity_poly.pdbx_strand_id
1 'polypeptide(L)'
;MRSRRLNVPMSDHDDVSAADDVPGALISVIDSLMWRILKGHEDPVELVAEVSGEFLQPSWAEVAHAGGLYRLFAELGDIVDGWPVSYGEATEMVAQREIRDAAWDWLETVRTAGAMESFLERWEARGGE
;
A
#
# COMPACT_ATOMS: atom_id res chain seq x y z
N MET A 1 60.79 7.81 -22.13
CA MET A 1 59.73 7.74 -21.11
C MET A 1 58.38 7.87 -21.81
N ARG A 2 57.56 6.81 -21.84
CA ARG A 2 56.24 6.79 -22.49
C ARG A 2 55.17 7.03 -21.43
N SER A 3 54.42 8.13 -21.53
CA SER A 3 53.26 8.40 -20.69
C SER A 3 52.13 7.44 -21.01
N ARG A 4 51.74 6.58 -20.06
CA ARG A 4 50.50 5.80 -20.12
C ARG A 4 49.33 6.73 -19.81
N ARG A 5 48.41 6.90 -20.77
CA ARG A 5 47.06 7.38 -20.47
C ARG A 5 46.35 6.27 -19.69
N LEU A 6 45.95 6.58 -18.46
CA LEU A 6 45.07 5.72 -17.66
C LEU A 6 43.71 5.71 -18.36
N ASN A 7 43.38 4.56 -18.96
CA ASN A 7 42.03 4.27 -19.42
C ASN A 7 41.22 3.96 -18.15
N VAL A 8 40.55 4.97 -17.59
CA VAL A 8 39.57 4.75 -16.52
C VAL A 8 38.36 4.14 -17.21
N PRO A 9 37.95 2.89 -16.89
CA PRO A 9 36.65 2.43 -17.31
C PRO A 9 35.62 3.36 -16.66
N MET A 10 34.84 4.05 -17.49
CA MET A 10 33.56 4.62 -17.07
C MET A 10 32.81 3.48 -16.39
N SER A 11 32.60 3.59 -15.08
CA SER A 11 31.61 2.77 -14.38
C SER A 11 30.37 2.80 -15.23
N ASP A 12 29.94 1.61 -15.66
CA ASP A 12 28.57 1.39 -16.09
C ASP A 12 27.68 2.13 -15.11
N HIS A 13 26.87 3.05 -15.64
CA HIS A 13 25.80 3.62 -14.87
C HIS A 13 25.07 2.43 -14.26
N ASP A 14 25.05 2.42 -12.94
CA ASP A 14 24.15 1.63 -12.11
C ASP A 14 22.74 1.82 -12.67
N ASP A 15 22.40 0.98 -13.65
CA ASP A 15 21.05 0.62 -14.01
C ASP A 15 20.56 -0.29 -12.89
N VAL A 16 20.50 0.28 -11.68
CA VAL A 16 19.74 -0.28 -10.56
C VAL A 16 18.32 -0.14 -11.05
N SER A 17 17.88 -1.21 -11.70
CA SER A 17 16.56 -1.41 -12.25
C SER A 17 15.54 -0.86 -11.25
N ALA A 18 14.95 0.29 -11.58
CA ALA A 18 13.90 0.89 -10.76
C ALA A 18 12.74 -0.08 -10.49
N ALA A 19 12.64 -1.18 -11.26
CA ALA A 19 11.69 -2.26 -11.08
C ALA A 19 11.97 -3.15 -9.86
N ASP A 20 13.24 -3.30 -9.41
CA ASP A 20 13.59 -4.15 -8.25
C ASP A 20 13.29 -3.46 -6.90
N ASP A 21 13.17 -2.13 -6.88
CA ASP A 21 12.85 -1.32 -5.68
C ASP A 21 11.36 -0.98 -5.53
N VAL A 22 10.52 -1.28 -6.54
CA VAL A 22 9.07 -1.04 -6.50
C VAL A 22 8.39 -1.69 -5.28
N PRO A 23 8.69 -2.96 -4.93
CA PRO A 23 8.08 -3.59 -3.76
C PRO A 23 8.46 -2.89 -2.44
N GLY A 24 9.67 -2.35 -2.33
CA GLY A 24 10.13 -1.63 -1.15
C GLY A 24 9.45 -0.27 -0.97
N ALA A 25 9.37 0.51 -2.05
CA ALA A 25 8.67 1.80 -2.05
C ALA A 25 7.19 1.64 -1.71
N LEU A 26 6.56 0.63 -2.29
CA LEU A 26 5.18 0.25 -2.04
C LEU A 26 4.93 -0.13 -0.57
N ILE A 27 5.75 -1.02 -0.02
CA ILE A 27 5.70 -1.42 1.38
C ILE A 27 5.81 -0.19 2.30
N SER A 28 6.69 0.76 1.97
CA SER A 28 6.84 1.98 2.77
C SER A 28 5.59 2.86 2.75
N VAL A 29 4.88 2.94 1.62
CA VAL A 29 3.60 3.67 1.51
C VAL A 29 2.54 3.00 2.37
N ILE A 30 2.39 1.68 2.27
CA ILE A 30 1.42 0.91 3.07
C ILE A 30 1.76 1.06 4.57
N ASP A 31 3.02 0.94 4.96
CA ASP A 31 3.45 1.14 6.35
C ASP A 31 3.09 2.52 6.87
N SER A 32 3.35 3.56 6.07
CA SER A 32 3.05 4.94 6.47
C SER A 32 1.55 5.14 6.71
N LEU A 33 0.72 4.59 5.83
CA LEU A 33 -0.74 4.61 5.98
C LEU A 33 -1.20 3.84 7.24
N MET A 34 -0.76 2.60 7.42
CA MET A 34 -1.19 1.76 8.53
C MET A 34 -0.73 2.34 9.89
N TRP A 35 0.44 2.99 9.93
CA TRP A 35 0.86 3.77 11.11
C TRP A 35 -0.06 4.96 11.39
N ARG A 36 -0.46 5.72 10.36
CA ARG A 36 -1.43 6.82 10.52
C ARG A 36 -2.78 6.32 11.03
N ILE A 37 -3.29 5.23 10.46
CA ILE A 37 -4.54 4.59 10.91
C ILE A 37 -4.46 4.18 12.39
N LEU A 38 -3.36 3.55 12.81
CA LEU A 38 -3.29 2.94 14.14
C LEU A 38 -2.87 3.93 15.24
N LYS A 39 -1.99 4.88 14.93
CA LYS A 39 -1.35 5.77 15.91
C LYS A 39 -1.58 7.25 15.66
N GLY A 40 -2.11 7.61 14.49
CA GLY A 40 -2.50 8.98 14.20
C GLY A 40 -3.68 9.42 15.07
N HIS A 41 -4.01 10.70 14.93
CA HIS A 41 -5.20 11.29 15.53
C HIS A 41 -6.34 11.46 14.50
N GLU A 42 -6.14 10.93 13.31
CA GLU A 42 -7.08 11.00 12.18
C GLU A 42 -8.18 9.95 12.35
N ASP A 43 -9.38 10.24 11.82
CA ASP A 43 -10.42 9.23 11.71
C ASP A 43 -10.03 8.22 10.61
N PRO A 44 -10.00 6.90 10.89
CA PRO A 44 -9.57 5.92 9.90
C PRO A 44 -10.43 5.87 8.64
N VAL A 45 -11.74 6.11 8.77
CA VAL A 45 -12.67 6.10 7.64
C VAL A 45 -12.43 7.32 6.77
N GLU A 46 -12.30 8.51 7.37
CA GLU A 46 -11.98 9.74 6.62
C GLU A 46 -10.61 9.64 5.93
N LEU A 47 -9.60 9.10 6.62
CA LEU A 47 -8.26 8.90 6.07
C LEU A 47 -8.26 7.94 4.87
N VAL A 48 -8.96 6.81 4.96
CA VAL A 48 -9.07 5.86 3.85
C VAL A 48 -9.80 6.51 2.67
N ALA A 49 -10.86 7.28 2.90
CA ALA A 49 -11.59 7.98 1.85
C ALA A 49 -10.74 9.07 1.17
N GLU A 50 -10.00 9.86 1.93
CA GLU A 50 -9.07 10.87 1.42
C GLU A 50 -8.03 10.24 0.49
N VAL A 51 -7.32 9.23 1.01
CA VAL A 51 -6.22 8.59 0.29
C VAL A 51 -6.73 7.84 -0.94
N SER A 52 -7.89 7.16 -0.84
CA SER A 52 -8.52 6.50 -2.00
C SER A 52 -8.87 7.51 -3.10
N GLY A 53 -9.31 8.72 -2.73
CA GLY A 53 -9.56 9.81 -3.68
C GLY A 53 -8.30 10.31 -4.39
N GLU A 54 -7.15 10.33 -3.71
CA GLU A 54 -5.87 10.70 -4.31
C GLU A 54 -5.38 9.68 -5.35
N PHE A 55 -5.64 8.39 -5.13
CA PHE A 55 -5.24 7.32 -6.04
C PHE A 55 -6.06 7.23 -7.33
N LEU A 56 -7.25 7.84 -7.35
CA LEU A 56 -8.05 8.02 -8.57
C LEU A 56 -7.49 9.13 -9.48
N GLN A 57 -6.46 9.87 -9.04
CA GLN A 57 -5.80 10.86 -9.88
C GLN A 57 -4.93 10.18 -10.96
N PRO A 58 -4.92 10.69 -12.21
CA PRO A 58 -4.22 10.05 -13.33
C PRO A 58 -2.72 9.80 -13.10
N SER A 59 -2.07 10.62 -12.28
CA SER A 59 -0.64 10.50 -11.97
C SER A 59 -0.28 9.29 -11.11
N TRP A 60 -1.26 8.71 -10.41
CA TRP A 60 -1.06 7.59 -9.50
C TRP A 60 -1.74 6.31 -9.97
N ALA A 61 -2.71 6.40 -10.88
CA ALA A 61 -3.48 5.25 -11.35
C ALA A 61 -2.60 4.10 -11.89
N GLU A 62 -1.57 4.41 -12.70
CA GLU A 62 -0.68 3.38 -13.27
C GLU A 62 0.22 2.72 -12.20
N VAL A 63 0.76 3.52 -11.27
CA VAL A 63 1.63 3.03 -10.18
C VAL A 63 0.84 2.25 -9.14
N ALA A 64 -0.36 2.71 -8.82
CA ALA A 64 -1.25 2.05 -7.88
C ALA A 64 -1.78 0.72 -8.44
N HIS A 65 -2.06 0.67 -9.75
CA HIS A 65 -2.50 -0.54 -10.42
C HIS A 65 -1.37 -1.57 -10.56
N ALA A 66 -0.15 -1.14 -10.89
CA ALA A 66 1.00 -2.03 -11.02
C ALA A 66 1.56 -2.54 -9.68
N GLY A 67 1.34 -1.80 -8.59
CA GLY A 67 1.88 -2.10 -7.26
C GLY A 67 0.85 -2.61 -6.25
N GLY A 68 -0.35 -3.04 -6.63
CA GLY A 68 -1.33 -3.57 -5.66
C GLY A 68 -1.85 -2.56 -4.61
N LEU A 69 -1.47 -1.28 -4.67
CA LEU A 69 -2.08 -0.22 -3.84
C LEU A 69 -3.55 -0.04 -4.19
N TYR A 70 -3.87 -0.02 -5.48
CA TYR A 70 -5.26 0.06 -5.94
C TYR A 70 -6.09 -1.06 -5.31
N ARG A 71 -5.53 -2.27 -5.25
CA ARG A 71 -6.15 -3.44 -4.62
C ARG A 71 -6.37 -3.21 -3.12
N LEU A 72 -5.34 -2.78 -2.39
CA LEU A 72 -5.47 -2.46 -0.96
C LEU A 72 -6.56 -1.41 -0.68
N PHE A 73 -6.55 -0.31 -1.45
CA PHE A 73 -7.50 0.78 -1.25
C PHE A 73 -8.91 0.43 -1.68
N ALA A 74 -9.09 -0.42 -2.70
CA ALA A 74 -10.39 -0.98 -3.04
C ALA A 74 -10.97 -1.76 -1.84
N GLU A 75 -10.18 -2.66 -1.24
CA GLU A 75 -10.65 -3.44 -0.08
C GLU A 75 -10.94 -2.56 1.15
N LEU A 76 -10.06 -1.58 1.46
CA LEU A 76 -10.31 -0.66 2.57
C LEU A 76 -11.50 0.28 2.30
N GLY A 77 -11.70 0.69 1.04
CA GLY A 77 -12.83 1.50 0.60
C GLY A 77 -14.15 0.73 0.69
N ASP A 78 -14.16 -0.54 0.30
CA ASP A 78 -15.32 -1.43 0.44
C ASP A 78 -15.75 -1.54 1.91
N ILE A 79 -14.80 -1.62 2.85
CA ILE A 79 -15.10 -1.61 4.29
C ILE A 79 -15.77 -0.30 4.72
N VAL A 80 -15.30 0.85 4.21
CA VAL A 80 -15.91 2.17 4.47
C VAL A 80 -17.34 2.23 3.94
N ASP A 81 -17.58 1.69 2.75
CA ASP A 81 -18.90 1.67 2.10
C ASP A 81 -19.86 0.64 2.73
N GLY A 82 -19.38 -0.17 3.70
CA GLY A 82 -20.16 -1.24 4.30
C GLY A 82 -20.45 -2.36 3.30
N TRP A 83 -19.51 -2.64 2.41
CA TRP A 83 -19.54 -3.77 1.50
C TRP A 83 -18.71 -4.94 2.05
N PRO A 84 -19.14 -6.21 1.89
CA PRO A 84 -20.42 -6.65 1.31
C PRO A 84 -21.62 -6.55 2.28
N VAL A 85 -21.39 -6.19 3.55
CA VAL A 85 -22.43 -6.17 4.59
C VAL A 85 -22.65 -4.77 5.15
N SER A 86 -23.82 -4.18 4.88
CA SER A 86 -24.22 -2.94 5.53
C SER A 86 -24.70 -3.24 6.95
N TYR A 87 -24.01 -2.69 7.95
CA TYR A 87 -24.36 -2.84 9.36
C TYR A 87 -25.38 -1.77 9.84
N GLY A 88 -26.04 -1.08 8.91
CA GLY A 88 -27.00 -0.01 9.20
C GLY A 88 -26.34 1.17 9.92
N GLU A 89 -26.94 1.66 10.99
CA GLU A 89 -26.42 2.78 11.79
C GLU A 89 -25.04 2.50 12.41
N ALA A 90 -24.64 1.22 12.53
CA ALA A 90 -23.35 0.82 13.09
C ALA A 90 -22.22 0.73 12.05
N THR A 91 -22.51 0.92 10.75
CA THR A 91 -21.57 0.68 9.65
C THR A 91 -20.24 1.40 9.86
N GLU A 92 -20.28 2.70 10.18
CA GLU A 92 -19.06 3.48 10.37
C GLU A 92 -18.21 3.00 11.55
N MET A 93 -18.84 2.69 12.69
CA MET A 93 -18.13 2.16 13.86
C MET A 93 -17.47 0.81 13.55
N VAL A 94 -18.17 -0.06 12.80
CA VAL A 94 -17.61 -1.36 12.39
C VAL A 94 -16.47 -1.16 11.39
N ALA A 95 -16.65 -0.30 10.39
CA ALA A 95 -15.60 0.04 9.43
C ALA A 95 -14.34 0.58 10.12
N GLN A 96 -14.51 1.52 11.04
CA GLN A 96 -13.42 2.06 11.86
C GLN A 96 -12.67 0.99 12.66
N ARG A 97 -13.38 -0.02 13.17
CA ARG A 97 -12.75 -1.14 13.88
C ARG A 97 -11.99 -2.03 12.91
N GLU A 98 -12.61 -2.43 11.79
CA GLU A 98 -12.00 -3.33 10.82
C GLU A 98 -10.77 -2.72 10.15
N ILE A 99 -10.79 -1.41 9.83
CA ILE A 99 -9.64 -0.69 9.30
C ILE A 99 -8.48 -0.67 10.31
N ARG A 100 -8.77 -0.51 11.62
CA ARG A 100 -7.74 -0.58 12.67
C ARG A 100 -7.20 -2.00 12.86
N ASP A 101 -8.07 -3.01 12.79
CA ASP A 101 -7.66 -4.43 12.84
C ASP A 101 -6.76 -4.76 11.62
N ALA A 102 -7.10 -4.25 10.42
CA ALA A 102 -6.26 -4.38 9.22
C ALA A 102 -4.89 -3.74 9.38
N ALA A 103 -4.84 -2.53 9.94
CA ALA A 103 -3.59 -1.84 10.22
C ALA A 103 -2.74 -2.56 11.26
N TRP A 104 -3.36 -3.12 12.29
CA TRP A 104 -2.69 -3.95 13.29
C TRP A 104 -2.09 -5.21 12.66
N ASP A 105 -2.89 -5.99 11.94
CA ASP A 105 -2.49 -7.22 11.26
C ASP A 105 -1.34 -6.97 10.28
N TRP A 106 -1.42 -5.87 9.53
CA TRP A 106 -0.31 -5.43 8.70
C TRP A 106 0.89 -5.18 9.59
N LEU A 107 0.86 -4.25 10.55
CA LEU A 107 1.99 -3.84 11.41
C LEU A 107 2.69 -4.97 12.19
N GLU A 108 2.03 -6.11 12.41
CA GLU A 108 2.65 -7.30 13.02
C GLU A 108 3.32 -8.26 12.01
N THR A 109 3.04 -8.13 10.72
CA THR A 109 3.56 -8.99 9.66
C THR A 109 4.99 -8.61 9.24
N VAL A 110 5.79 -9.58 8.77
CA VAL A 110 7.11 -9.28 8.17
C VAL A 110 6.96 -8.57 6.82
N ARG A 111 7.71 -7.49 6.60
CA ARG A 111 7.66 -6.66 5.39
C ARG A 111 8.41 -7.25 4.21
N THR A 112 7.76 -8.18 3.53
CA THR A 112 8.23 -8.71 2.25
C THR A 112 7.14 -8.62 1.20
N ALA A 113 7.52 -8.62 -0.08
CA ALA A 113 6.58 -8.63 -1.20
C ALA A 113 5.59 -9.82 -1.10
N GLY A 114 6.07 -11.02 -0.73
CA GLY A 114 5.20 -12.19 -0.57
C GLY A 114 4.20 -12.06 0.58
N ALA A 115 4.61 -11.44 1.69
CA ALA A 115 3.73 -11.20 2.84
C ALA A 115 2.68 -10.12 2.53
N MET A 116 3.02 -9.13 1.71
CA MET A 116 2.10 -8.13 1.18
C MET A 116 1.04 -8.76 0.28
N GLU A 117 1.44 -9.58 -0.70
CA GLU A 117 0.47 -10.32 -1.53
C GLU A 117 -0.45 -11.19 -0.67
N SER A 118 0.13 -11.94 0.28
CA SER A 118 -0.66 -12.77 1.21
C SER A 118 -1.60 -11.95 2.09
N PHE A 119 -1.27 -10.70 2.40
CA PHE A 119 -2.14 -9.80 3.16
C PHE A 119 -3.33 -9.36 2.30
N LEU A 120 -3.07 -8.91 1.06
CA LEU A 120 -4.11 -8.47 0.12
C LEU A 120 -5.07 -9.60 -0.27
N GLU A 121 -4.55 -10.81 -0.53
CA GLU A 121 -5.36 -12.01 -0.82
C GLU A 121 -6.34 -12.35 0.30
N ARG A 122 -5.96 -12.17 1.58
CA ARG A 122 -6.86 -12.43 2.71
C ARG A 122 -8.03 -11.47 2.78
N TRP A 123 -7.82 -10.21 2.38
CA TRP A 123 -8.87 -9.19 2.41
C TRP A 123 -9.86 -9.40 1.27
N GLU A 124 -9.39 -9.65 0.04
CA GLU A 124 -10.26 -10.00 -1.09
C GLU A 124 -11.15 -11.22 -0.82
N ALA A 125 -10.59 -12.24 -0.16
CA ALA A 125 -11.34 -13.44 0.17
C ALA A 125 -12.55 -13.19 1.08
N ARG A 126 -12.61 -12.05 1.80
CA ARG A 126 -13.76 -11.68 2.65
C ARG A 126 -14.95 -11.19 1.84
N GLY A 127 -14.74 -10.61 0.66
CA GLY A 127 -15.81 -10.09 -0.21
C GLY A 127 -16.52 -11.17 -1.05
N GLY A 128 -16.02 -12.41 -1.03
CA GLY A 128 -16.44 -13.50 -1.91
C GLY A 128 -17.35 -14.57 -1.30
N GLU A 129 -17.80 -14.42 -0.04
CA GLU A 129 -18.73 -15.36 0.63
C GLU A 129 -20.21 -14.98 0.50
#